data_AF-A0A4Z0PF63-F1
#
_entry.id   AF-A0A4Z0PF63-F1
#
_cell.length_a   1.000
_cell.length_b   1.000
_cell.length_c   1.000
_cell.angle_alpha   90.00
_cell.angle_beta   90.00
_cell.angle_gamma   90.00
#
_symmetry.space_group_name_H-M   'P 1'
#
loop_
_entity.id
_entity.type
_entity.pdbx_description
1 polymer ?
#
loop_
_entity_poly.entity_id
_entity_poly.type
_entity_poly.pdbx_seq_one_letter_code
_entity_poly.pdbx_strand_id
1 'polypeptide(L)'
;MKPTLLLTLGACLLLGNAALAQSTEIAGSPDQAATRPQAPLDKVYTYVEQMPLPQGGMVNLIPNLVAALQYPAQARKEKIEGMVFVSFIVDSEGLVRQPTTARGVHPLLDAEALRAVLAMPAWKPGTQNAPR
;
A
#
# COMPACT_ATOMS: atom_id res chain seq x y z
N MET A 1 -76.59 -9.59 -5.24
CA MET A 1 -76.41 -8.47 -4.29
C MET A 1 -74.91 -8.17 -4.20
N LYS A 2 -74.46 -6.97 -4.59
CA LYS A 2 -73.08 -6.42 -4.41
C LYS A 2 -72.89 -6.01 -2.94
N PRO A 3 -71.66 -5.81 -2.36
CA PRO A 3 -70.42 -5.26 -2.98
C PRO A 3 -69.12 -6.01 -2.59
N THR A 4 -68.07 -6.09 -3.42
CA THR A 4 -67.07 -5.05 -3.75
C THR A 4 -66.47 -4.36 -2.53
N LEU A 5 -65.33 -4.88 -2.04
CA LEU A 5 -64.31 -4.07 -1.37
C LEU A 5 -62.95 -4.39 -1.97
N LEU A 6 -62.50 -3.40 -2.74
CA LEU A 6 -61.19 -3.25 -3.33
C LEU A 6 -60.24 -2.81 -2.20
N LEU A 7 -59.26 -3.64 -1.83
CA LEU A 7 -58.05 -3.13 -1.19
C LEU A 7 -56.84 -3.61 -1.97
N THR A 8 -56.11 -2.60 -2.41
CA THR A 8 -55.07 -2.55 -3.42
C THR A 8 -53.74 -3.17 -3.00
N LEU A 9 -53.05 -3.61 -4.05
CA LEU A 9 -51.60 -3.49 -4.26
C LEU A 9 -50.69 -4.38 -3.42
N GLY A 10 -50.00 -5.29 -4.11
CA GLY A 10 -48.74 -5.83 -3.64
C GLY A 10 -48.52 -7.26 -4.04
N ALA A 11 -48.42 -7.51 -5.35
CA ALA A 11 -47.81 -8.73 -5.86
C ALA A 11 -46.42 -8.89 -5.21
N CYS A 12 -46.25 -9.90 -4.37
CA CYS A 12 -44.94 -10.46 -4.07
C CYS A 12 -45.07 -11.97 -4.19
N LEU A 13 -44.99 -12.43 -5.44
CA LEU A 13 -44.91 -13.83 -5.83
C LEU A 13 -43.75 -14.48 -5.08
N LEU A 14 -44.12 -15.46 -4.27
CA LEU A 14 -43.77 -16.86 -4.46
C LEU A 14 -42.30 -17.24 -4.72
N LEU A 15 -41.87 -18.12 -3.80
CA LEU A 15 -40.94 -19.23 -3.95
C LEU A 15 -39.47 -18.90 -3.67
N GLY A 16 -39.10 -19.15 -2.41
CA GLY A 16 -37.75 -19.59 -2.11
C GLY A 16 -37.46 -20.93 -2.80
N ASN A 17 -36.32 -20.99 -3.48
CA ASN A 17 -35.48 -22.18 -3.49
C ASN A 17 -34.02 -21.74 -3.66
N ALA A 18 -33.13 -22.40 -2.92
CA ALA A 18 -31.74 -22.05 -2.78
C ALA A 18 -30.97 -22.10 -4.12
N ALA A 19 -30.32 -21.01 -4.48
CA ALA A 19 -29.25 -21.00 -5.48
C ALA A 19 -28.10 -20.15 -4.93
N LEU A 20 -27.00 -20.82 -4.57
CA LEU A 20 -25.71 -20.19 -4.42
C LEU A 20 -25.33 -19.53 -5.77
N ALA A 21 -25.20 -18.22 -5.79
CA ALA A 21 -24.35 -17.52 -6.74
C ALA A 21 -23.87 -16.21 -6.09
N GLN A 22 -22.56 -16.14 -5.90
CA GLN A 22 -21.84 -15.15 -5.12
C GLN A 22 -22.04 -13.72 -5.65
N SER A 23 -22.28 -12.80 -4.71
CA SER A 23 -22.08 -11.37 -4.89
C SER A 23 -20.69 -11.10 -5.43
N THR A 24 -20.59 -10.57 -6.65
CA THR A 24 -19.35 -9.97 -7.16
C THR A 24 -19.50 -8.46 -7.05
N GLU A 25 -19.20 -7.93 -5.87
CA GLU A 25 -18.76 -6.54 -5.74
C GLU A 25 -17.32 -6.47 -6.25
N ILE A 26 -17.09 -5.79 -7.38
CA ILE A 26 -15.77 -5.25 -7.69
C ILE A 26 -15.96 -3.79 -8.10
N ALA A 27 -16.09 -2.95 -7.07
CA ALA A 27 -15.65 -1.57 -7.15
C ALA A 27 -14.20 -1.55 -6.62
N GLY A 28 -13.24 -1.22 -7.49
CA GLY A 28 -11.82 -1.21 -7.13
C GLY A 28 -10.90 -0.72 -8.24
N SER A 29 -10.89 0.60 -8.42
CA SER A 29 -9.80 1.53 -8.83
C SER A 29 -8.80 1.23 -9.96
N PRO A 30 -8.45 2.25 -10.77
CA PRO A 30 -7.32 2.20 -11.70
C PRO A 30 -6.02 2.52 -10.94
N ASP A 31 -5.27 1.49 -10.55
CA ASP A 31 -3.86 1.66 -10.16
C ASP A 31 -2.98 0.77 -11.03
N GLN A 32 -2.78 1.21 -12.27
CA GLN A 32 -1.64 0.78 -13.06
C GLN A 32 -0.49 1.77 -12.83
N ALA A 33 0.21 1.61 -11.71
CA ALA A 33 1.52 2.21 -11.51
C ALA A 33 2.57 1.11 -11.27
N ALA A 34 3.36 0.86 -12.32
CA ALA A 34 4.63 0.12 -12.31
C ALA A 34 4.60 -1.40 -12.03
N THR A 35 4.12 -2.19 -13.00
CA THR A 35 4.43 -3.62 -13.11
C THR A 35 5.90 -3.83 -13.51
N ARG A 36 6.84 -3.74 -12.55
CA ARG A 36 8.03 -4.60 -12.63
C ARG A 36 7.58 -5.99 -12.16
N PRO A 37 7.98 -7.09 -12.85
CA PRO A 37 7.77 -8.43 -12.33
C PRO A 37 8.36 -8.50 -10.91
N GLN A 38 7.50 -8.53 -9.90
CA GLN A 38 7.95 -8.74 -8.53
C GLN A 38 8.19 -10.24 -8.42
N ALA A 39 9.46 -10.64 -8.39
CA ALA A 39 9.83 -12.01 -8.09
C ALA A 39 9.16 -12.41 -6.75
N PRO A 40 8.67 -13.65 -6.62
CA PRO A 40 8.13 -14.14 -5.36
C PRO A 40 9.15 -13.87 -4.24
N LEU A 41 8.72 -13.15 -3.20
CA LEU A 41 9.56 -12.94 -2.02
C LEU A 41 9.54 -14.23 -1.20
N ASP A 42 10.49 -15.12 -1.49
CA ASP A 42 10.54 -16.47 -0.91
C ASP A 42 10.72 -16.46 0.63
N LYS A 43 11.24 -15.37 1.20
CA LYS A 43 11.36 -15.19 2.66
C LYS A 43 11.62 -13.73 3.06
N VAL A 44 10.67 -13.10 3.75
CA VAL A 44 10.86 -11.78 4.34
C VAL A 44 11.34 -11.95 5.77
N TYR A 45 12.56 -11.48 6.06
CA TYR A 45 13.12 -11.51 7.41
C TYR A 45 12.92 -10.15 8.09
N THR A 46 12.14 -10.13 9.17
CA THR A 46 11.95 -8.93 9.99
C THR A 46 13.19 -8.60 10.83
N TYR A 47 14.02 -9.60 11.11
CA TYR A 47 15.29 -9.45 11.81
C TYR A 47 16.38 -10.26 11.13
N VAL A 48 17.47 -9.59 10.77
CA VAL A 48 18.66 -10.16 10.14
C VAL A 48 19.88 -9.79 10.97
N GLU A 49 20.88 -10.67 11.01
CA GLU A 49 22.11 -10.45 11.79
C GLU A 49 22.82 -9.15 11.40
N GLN A 50 22.80 -8.83 10.10
CA GLN A 50 23.26 -7.56 9.59
C GLN A 50 22.08 -6.82 8.95
N MET A 51 21.61 -5.76 9.60
CA MET A 51 20.54 -4.90 9.08
C MET A 51 20.93 -4.27 7.74
N PRO A 52 19.98 -4.03 6.82
CA PRO A 52 20.24 -3.28 5.60
C PRO A 52 20.77 -1.88 5.94
N LEU A 53 21.85 -1.46 5.29
CA LEU A 53 22.39 -0.11 5.43
C LEU A 53 22.21 0.67 4.13
N PRO A 54 21.87 1.96 4.16
CA PRO A 54 21.92 2.78 2.95
C PRO A 54 23.36 2.88 2.44
N GLN A 55 23.51 3.12 1.13
CA GLN A 55 24.84 3.29 0.54
C GLN A 55 25.62 4.45 1.20
N GLY A 56 26.83 4.14 1.68
CA GLY A 56 27.65 5.06 2.45
C GLY A 56 27.31 5.14 3.94
N GLY A 57 26.50 4.21 4.46
CA GLY A 57 26.19 4.08 5.88
C GLY A 57 25.09 5.04 6.35
N MET A 58 24.73 4.93 7.63
CA MET A 58 23.58 5.66 8.21
C MET A 58 23.68 7.18 8.09
N VAL A 59 24.89 7.73 7.97
CA VAL A 59 25.13 9.17 7.76
C VAL A 59 24.47 9.66 6.46
N ASN A 60 24.42 8.83 5.43
CA ASN A 60 23.87 9.19 4.13
C ASN A 60 22.37 8.91 4.01
N LEU A 61 21.73 8.31 5.03
CA LEU A 61 20.30 8.00 4.98
C LEU A 61 19.46 9.26 4.79
N ILE A 62 19.62 10.21 5.72
CA ILE A 62 18.87 11.46 5.77
C ILE A 62 19.14 12.34 4.55
N PRO A 63 20.40 12.64 4.16
CA PRO A 63 20.63 13.49 2.99
C PRO A 63 20.13 12.86 1.69
N ASN A 64 20.23 11.54 1.51
CA ASN A 64 19.67 10.87 0.33
C ASN A 64 18.15 10.93 0.32
N LEU A 65 17.51 10.76 1.48
CA LEU A 65 16.07 10.88 1.60
C LEU A 65 15.60 12.31 1.32
N VAL A 66 16.26 13.31 1.93
CA VAL A 66 15.94 14.74 1.72
C VAL A 66 16.16 15.16 0.27
N ALA A 67 17.21 14.65 -0.39
CA ALA A 67 17.45 14.90 -1.80
C ALA A 67 16.36 14.30 -2.71
N ALA A 68 15.80 13.15 -2.32
CA ALA A 68 14.69 12.52 -3.03
C ALA A 68 13.33 13.12 -2.68
N LEU A 69 13.18 13.77 -1.53
CA LEU A 69 11.91 14.27 -0.99
C LEU A 69 11.48 15.59 -1.64
N GLN A 70 10.28 15.63 -2.21
CA GLN A 70 9.70 16.83 -2.82
C GLN A 70 8.37 17.17 -2.18
N TYR A 71 8.38 18.17 -1.30
CA TYR A 71 7.17 18.53 -0.58
C TYR A 71 6.08 19.06 -1.54
N PRO A 72 4.88 18.42 -1.65
CA PRO A 72 3.86 18.80 -2.61
C PRO A 72 3.33 20.22 -2.40
N ALA A 73 3.14 20.97 -3.49
CA ALA A 73 2.68 22.36 -3.42
C ALA A 73 1.30 22.50 -2.72
N GLN A 74 0.42 21.52 -2.90
CA GLN A 74 -0.89 21.49 -2.26
C GLN A 74 -0.76 21.35 -0.74
N ALA A 75 0.06 20.41 -0.26
CA ALA A 75 0.32 20.25 1.17
C ALA A 75 0.91 21.54 1.79
N ARG A 76 1.69 22.33 1.03
CA ARG A 76 2.27 23.59 1.53
C ARG A 76 1.21 24.67 1.70
N LYS A 77 0.27 24.75 0.75
CA LYS A 77 -0.85 25.69 0.80
C LYS A 77 -1.77 25.38 1.98
N GLU A 78 -2.01 24.09 2.21
CA GLU A 78 -2.88 23.59 3.27
C GLU A 78 -2.15 23.47 4.63
N LYS A 79 -0.84 23.75 4.69
CA LYS A 79 0.02 23.68 5.90
C LYS A 79 -0.05 22.31 6.60
N ILE A 80 -0.01 21.25 5.81
CA ILE A 80 -0.15 19.88 6.30
C ILE A 80 1.20 19.39 6.83
N GLU A 81 1.33 19.18 8.13
CA GLU A 81 2.57 18.74 8.75
C GLU A 81 2.37 17.46 9.56
N GLY A 82 3.40 16.64 9.65
CA GLY A 82 3.41 15.46 10.50
C GLY A 82 4.47 14.44 10.12
N MET A 83 4.43 13.30 10.79
CA MET A 83 5.38 12.20 10.59
C MET A 83 4.71 11.03 9.87
N VAL A 84 5.24 10.67 8.70
CA VAL A 84 4.82 9.51 7.92
C VAL A 84 5.78 8.36 8.17
N PHE A 85 5.25 7.21 8.58
CA PHE A 85 6.01 5.99 8.76
C PHE A 85 5.81 5.07 7.56
N VAL A 86 6.91 4.78 6.85
CA VAL A 86 6.93 3.88 5.70
C VAL A 86 7.69 2.61 6.08
N SER A 87 7.11 1.46 5.75
CA SER A 87 7.72 0.15 5.84
C SER A 87 8.02 -0.35 4.43
N PHE A 88 9.19 -0.94 4.22
CA PHE A 88 9.57 -1.50 2.93
C PHE A 88 10.55 -2.65 3.13
N ILE A 89 10.67 -3.49 2.11
CA ILE A 89 11.56 -4.64 2.10
C ILE A 89 12.76 -4.29 1.22
N VAL A 90 13.97 -4.60 1.68
CA VAL A 90 15.17 -4.51 0.84
C VAL A 90 15.48 -5.91 0.33
N ASP A 91 15.53 -6.08 -0.99
CA ASP A 91 15.90 -7.36 -1.60
C ASP A 91 17.41 -7.63 -1.54
N SER A 92 17.84 -8.81 -1.99
CA SER A 92 19.25 -9.21 -2.03
C SER A 92 20.11 -8.37 -2.96
N GLU A 93 19.50 -7.64 -3.91
CA GLU A 93 20.18 -6.71 -4.81
C GLU A 93 20.31 -5.31 -4.18
N GLY A 94 19.70 -5.08 -3.02
CA GLY A 94 19.66 -3.78 -2.37
C GLY A 94 18.53 -2.87 -2.86
N LEU A 95 17.57 -3.39 -3.61
CA LEU A 95 16.45 -2.60 -4.11
C LEU A 95 15.28 -2.64 -3.13
N VAL A 96 14.58 -1.51 -3.04
CA VAL A 96 13.36 -1.39 -2.24
C VAL A 96 12.21 -2.10 -2.98
N ARG A 97 11.53 -2.99 -2.27
CA ARG A 97 10.34 -3.73 -2.70
C ARG A 97 9.20 -3.49 -1.72
N GLN A 98 7.98 -3.51 -2.26
CA GLN A 98 6.73 -3.41 -1.49
C GLN A 98 6.72 -2.29 -0.43
N PRO A 99 6.97 -1.02 -0.81
CA PRO A 99 6.82 0.08 0.13
C PRO A 99 5.35 0.25 0.53
N THR A 100 5.09 0.31 1.82
CA THR A 100 3.77 0.44 2.42
C THR A 100 3.79 1.51 3.51
N THR A 101 2.73 2.30 3.60
CA THR A 101 2.61 3.32 4.66
C THR A 101 2.04 2.66 5.91
N ALA A 102 2.84 2.55 6.97
CA ALA A 102 2.41 1.99 8.25
C ALA A 102 1.58 2.99 9.07
N ARG A 103 1.94 4.27 9.01
CA ARG A 103 1.16 5.36 9.62
C ARG A 103 1.33 6.61 8.78
N GLY A 104 0.26 6.99 8.11
CA GLY A 104 0.18 8.20 7.31
C GLY A 104 -0.37 9.38 8.10
N VAL A 105 -0.17 10.57 7.56
CA VAL A 105 -0.76 11.82 8.08
C VAL A 105 -1.78 12.34 7.09
N HIS A 106 -1.40 12.37 5.81
CA HIS A 106 -2.23 12.85 4.73
C HIS A 106 -1.84 12.15 3.44
N PRO A 107 -2.80 11.76 2.57
CA PRO A 107 -2.51 11.03 1.34
C PRO A 107 -1.48 11.69 0.43
N LEU A 108 -1.45 13.03 0.40
CA LEU A 108 -0.46 13.80 -0.36
C LEU A 108 0.98 13.60 0.14
N LEU A 109 1.17 13.56 1.46
CA LEU A 109 2.49 13.33 2.06
C LEU A 109 2.86 11.85 1.98
N ASP A 110 1.89 10.97 2.14
CA ASP A 110 2.10 9.52 2.07
C ASP A 110 2.55 9.09 0.68
N ALA A 111 1.89 9.60 -0.38
CA ALA A 111 2.26 9.33 -1.76
C ALA A 111 3.69 9.82 -2.08
N GLU A 112 4.04 11.00 -1.60
CA GLU A 112 5.39 11.55 -1.78
C GLU A 112 6.44 10.75 -0.99
N ALA A 113 6.11 10.31 0.23
CA ALA A 113 7.01 9.48 1.03
C ALA A 113 7.29 8.14 0.33
N LEU A 114 6.26 7.47 -0.21
CA LEU A 114 6.41 6.24 -0.98
C LEU A 114 7.30 6.47 -2.23
N ARG A 115 7.08 7.58 -2.94
CA ARG A 115 7.89 7.94 -4.11
C ARG A 115 9.35 8.21 -3.73
N ALA A 116 9.59 8.94 -2.64
CA ALA A 116 10.94 9.26 -2.16
C ALA A 116 11.71 7.99 -1.80
N VAL A 117 11.09 7.05 -1.08
CA VAL A 117 11.70 5.76 -0.71
C VAL A 117 12.05 4.93 -1.94
N LEU A 118 11.22 4.93 -2.99
CA LEU A 118 11.50 4.24 -4.26
C LEU A 118 12.60 4.93 -5.09
N ALA A 119 12.76 6.24 -4.94
CA ALA A 119 13.76 7.03 -5.65
C ALA A 119 15.14 7.05 -4.96
N MET A 120 15.24 6.49 -3.76
CA MET A 120 16.51 6.39 -3.05
C MET A 120 17.51 5.50 -3.79
N PRO A 121 18.82 5.77 -3.66
CA PRO A 121 19.86 4.90 -4.20
C PRO A 121 19.77 3.50 -3.57
N ALA A 122 20.27 2.50 -4.30
CA ALA A 122 20.25 1.12 -3.83
C ALA A 122 20.88 0.99 -2.44
N TRP A 123 20.27 0.16 -1.61
CA TRP A 123 20.69 -0.16 -0.26
C TRP A 123 21.76 -1.24 -0.29
N LYS A 124 22.55 -1.34 0.77
CA LYS A 124 23.36 -2.52 1.04
C LYS A 124 22.43 -3.58 1.65
N PRO A 125 22.23 -4.74 1.00
CA PRO A 125 21.31 -5.77 1.47
C PRO A 125 21.73 -6.25 2.86
N GLY A 126 20.73 -6.55 3.69
CA GLY A 126 20.96 -7.22 4.96
C GLY A 126 21.43 -8.66 4.72
N THR A 127 22.38 -9.14 5.50
CA THR A 127 22.84 -10.53 5.42
C THR A 127 22.42 -11.26 6.68
N GLN A 128 21.84 -12.44 6.49
CA GLN A 128 21.59 -13.38 7.57
C GLN A 128 22.39 -14.64 7.27
N ASN A 129 23.51 -14.83 7.96
CA ASN A 129 24.20 -16.11 7.95
C ASN A 129 23.44 -17.01 8.93
N ALA A 130 22.49 -17.80 8.45
CA ALA A 130 21.99 -18.90 9.27
C ALA A 130 23.05 -20.02 9.23
N PRO A 131 23.79 -20.33 10.32
CA PRO A 131 24.48 -21.61 10.38
C PRO A 131 23.41 -22.71 10.40
N ARG A 132 23.71 -23.78 9.66
CA ARG A 132 22.86 -24.93 9.38
C ARG A 132 22.43 -25.70 10.64
#